data_AF-A0A534U7J3-F1
#
_entry.id   AF-A0A534U7J3-F1
#
_cell.length_a   1.000
_cell.length_b   1.000
_cell.length_c   1.000
_cell.angle_alpha   90.00
_cell.angle_beta   90.00
_cell.angle_gamma   90.00
#
_symmetry.space_group_name_H-M   'P 1'
#
loop_
_entity.id
_entity.type
_entity.pdbx_description
1 polymer ?
#
loop_
_entity_poly.entity_id
_entity_poly.type
_entity_poly.pdbx_seq_one_letter_code
_entity_poly.pdbx_strand_id
1 'polypeptide(L)'
;MQRKIFNKVCMAYRRSCEAPTFAIQADELRRELSIPKDIFAEALYAFIHTEKQMAVEVFQREGQTYLRLGESARDICNDWSTMQRNRPASKPKLAIKIPVRNPFLRPA
;
A
#
# COMPACT_ATOMS: atom_id res chain seq x y z
N MET A 1 -8.26 2.42 9.24
CA MET A 1 -6.87 2.52 9.74
C MET A 1 -6.00 1.35 9.29
N GLN A 2 -6.55 0.13 9.23
CA GLN A 2 -5.82 -1.08 8.81
C GLN A 2 -5.09 -0.88 7.46
N ARG A 3 -5.77 -0.35 6.43
CA ARG A 3 -5.13 -0.13 5.11
C ARG A 3 -3.86 0.72 5.15
N LYS A 4 -3.77 1.72 6.04
CA LYS A 4 -2.54 2.55 6.20
C LYS A 4 -1.40 1.73 6.81
N ILE A 5 -1.69 0.98 7.87
CA ILE A 5 -0.74 0.08 8.54
C ILE A 5 -0.26 -0.98 7.54
N PHE A 6 -1.20 -1.66 6.87
CA PHE A 6 -0.90 -2.68 5.85
C PHE A 6 0.01 -2.15 4.75
N ASN A 7 -0.35 -1.02 4.13
CA ASN A 7 0.47 -0.40 3.07
C ASN A 7 1.90 -0.12 3.55
N LYS A 8 2.06 0.29 4.81
CA LYS A 8 3.36 0.64 5.36
C LYS A 8 4.22 -0.58 5.65
N VAL A 9 3.64 -1.63 6.23
CA VAL A 9 4.30 -2.93 6.40
C VAL A 9 4.68 -3.51 5.02
N CYS A 10 3.82 -3.37 4.02
CA CYS A 10 4.11 -3.74 2.63
C CYS A 10 5.31 -2.99 2.04
N MET A 11 5.37 -1.66 2.19
CA MET A 11 6.50 -0.88 1.68
C MET A 11 7.81 -1.22 2.40
N ALA A 12 7.77 -1.46 3.71
CA ALA A 12 8.95 -1.82 4.49
C ALA A 12 9.46 -3.22 4.14
N TYR A 13 8.56 -4.20 3.95
CA TYR A 13 8.90 -5.51 3.42
C TYR A 13 9.56 -5.45 2.04
N ARG A 14 9.10 -4.55 1.16
CA ARG A 14 9.76 -4.34 -0.13
C ARG A 14 11.14 -3.70 0.01
N ARG A 15 11.32 -2.76 0.94
CA ARG A 15 12.62 -2.14 1.23
C ARG A 15 13.63 -3.11 1.83
N SER A 16 13.18 -4.17 2.49
CA SER A 16 14.03 -5.24 3.01
C SER A 16 14.40 -6.30 1.96
N CYS A 17 14.23 -6.00 0.66
CA CYS A 17 14.40 -6.95 -0.44
C CYS A 17 13.50 -8.19 -0.28
N GLU A 18 12.27 -8.00 0.21
CA GLU A 18 11.27 -9.05 0.36
C GLU A 18 11.70 -10.16 1.34
N ALA A 19 12.57 -9.80 2.30
CA ALA A 19 13.05 -10.72 3.32
C ALA A 19 11.88 -11.26 4.17
N PRO A 20 11.60 -12.57 4.14
CA PRO A 20 10.44 -13.18 4.81
C PRO A 20 10.49 -13.10 6.34
N THR A 21 11.67 -12.84 6.91
CA THR A 21 11.88 -12.66 8.34
C THR A 21 11.83 -11.20 8.78
N PHE A 22 11.70 -10.26 7.84
CA PHE A 22 11.65 -8.85 8.15
C PHE A 22 10.40 -8.52 8.98
N ALA A 23 10.64 -7.81 10.08
CA ALA A 23 9.60 -7.37 10.99
C ALA A 23 9.90 -5.95 11.46
N ILE A 24 8.84 -5.18 11.70
CA ILE A 24 8.92 -3.80 12.16
C ILE A 24 8.40 -3.76 13.59
N GLN A 25 9.01 -2.96 14.44
CA GLN A 25 8.52 -2.75 15.79
C GLN A 25 7.18 -2.00 15.74
N ALA A 26 6.19 -2.50 16.47
CA ALA A 26 4.84 -1.94 16.44
C ALA A 26 4.79 -0.50 16.98
N ASP A 27 5.61 -0.17 17.99
CA ASP A 27 5.67 1.19 18.54
C ASP A 27 6.34 2.17 17.57
N GLU A 28 7.38 1.74 16.85
CA GLU A 28 8.02 2.55 15.80
C GLU A 28 7.01 2.88 14.70
N LEU A 29 6.28 1.87 14.21
CA LEU A 29 5.26 2.06 13.18
C LEU A 29 4.13 2.98 13.65
N ARG A 30 3.69 2.83 14.91
CA ARG A 30 2.68 3.69 15.53
C ARG A 30 3.13 5.15 15.57
N ARG A 31 4.38 5.40 15.98
CA ARG A 31 4.97 6.76 16.03
C ARG A 31 5.10 7.35 14.63
N GLU A 32 5.61 6.59 13.67
CA GLU A 32 5.76 7.04 12.27
C GLU A 32 4.40 7.45 11.67
N LEU A 33 3.36 6.65 11.93
CA LEU A 33 2.01 6.92 11.44
C LEU A 33 1.23 7.91 12.32
N SER A 34 1.83 8.40 13.41
CA SER A 34 1.19 9.31 14.40
C SER A 34 -0.19 8.81 14.86
N ILE A 35 -0.29 7.51 15.16
CA ILE A 35 -1.54 6.86 15.53
C ILE A 35 -1.68 6.83 17.07
N PRO A 36 -2.86 7.20 17.62
CA PRO A 36 -3.15 6.99 19.04
C PRO A 36 -3.05 5.50 19.42
N LYS A 37 -2.52 5.22 20.62
CA LYS A 37 -2.25 3.84 21.06
C LYS A 37 -3.49 2.94 21.00
N ASP A 38 -4.64 3.45 21.42
CA ASP A 38 -5.88 2.69 21.50
C ASP A 38 -6.41 2.32 20.10
N ILE A 39 -6.39 3.29 19.18
CA ILE A 39 -6.78 3.09 17.76
C ILE A 39 -5.83 2.11 17.05
N PHE A 40 -4.54 2.15 17.41
CA PHE A 40 -3.56 1.23 16.86
C PHE A 40 -3.79 -0.20 17.36
N ALA A 41 -4.05 -0.38 18.66
CA ALA A 41 -4.37 -1.68 19.24
C ALA A 41 -5.64 -2.30 18.63
N GLU A 42 -6.70 -1.50 18.46
CA GLU A 42 -7.92 -1.94 17.79
C GLU A 42 -7.67 -2.34 16.33
N ALA A 43 -6.86 -1.57 15.60
CA ALA A 43 -6.49 -1.88 14.23
C ALA A 43 -5.67 -3.18 14.14
N LEU A 44 -4.74 -3.42 15.08
CA LEU A 44 -3.98 -4.67 15.17
C LEU A 44 -4.89 -5.86 15.47
N TYR A 45 -5.83 -5.69 16.40
CA TYR A 45 -6.82 -6.72 16.73
C TYR A 45 -7.69 -7.08 15.52
N ALA A 46 -8.11 -6.08 14.75
CA ALA A 46 -8.87 -6.32 13.52
C ALA A 46 -8.08 -7.12 12.48
N PHE A 47 -6.76 -6.97 12.36
CA PHE A 47 -5.95 -7.81 11.47
C PHE A 47 -5.92 -9.29 11.88
N ILE A 48 -6.05 -9.58 13.18
CA ILE A 48 -6.09 -10.95 13.71
C ILE A 48 -7.45 -11.60 13.44
N HIS A 49 -8.53 -10.81 13.47
CA HIS A 49 -9.92 -11.30 13.39
C HIS A 49 -10.55 -11.23 12.00
N THR A 50 -9.91 -10.64 11.00
CA THR A 50 -10.45 -10.56 9.63
C THR A 50 -10.20 -11.89 8.88
N GLU A 51 -11.26 -12.69 8.74
CA GLU A 51 -11.47 -13.75 7.73
C GLU A 51 -10.28 -14.67 7.37
N LYS A 52 -9.61 -15.24 8.37
CA LYS A 52 -8.61 -16.33 8.21
C LYS A 52 -7.41 -16.04 7.29
N GLN A 53 -7.28 -14.82 6.77
CA GLN A 53 -6.12 -14.36 6.02
C GLN A 53 -5.38 -13.37 6.90
N MET A 54 -4.40 -13.87 7.68
CA MET A 54 -3.54 -13.03 8.51
C MET A 54 -2.66 -12.16 7.60
N ALA A 55 -3.19 -11.02 7.16
CA ALA A 55 -2.47 -10.12 6.28
C ALA A 55 -1.24 -9.52 6.98
N VAL A 56 -1.32 -9.37 8.31
CA VAL A 56 -0.23 -8.94 9.17
C VAL A 56 -0.16 -9.90 10.36
N GLU A 57 1.01 -10.49 10.56
CA GLU A 57 1.29 -11.29 11.74
C GLU A 57 1.87 -10.39 12.83
N VAL A 58 1.21 -10.43 14.00
CA VAL A 58 1.62 -9.73 15.20
C VAL A 58 2.25 -10.75 16.14
N PHE A 59 3.50 -10.54 16.54
CA PHE A 59 4.19 -11.44 17.47
C PHE A 59 5.03 -10.65 18.48
N GLN A 60 5.38 -11.29 19.60
CA GLN A 60 6.25 -10.71 20.61
C GLN A 60 7.65 -11.30 20.51
N ARG A 61 8.68 -10.44 20.63
CA ARG A 61 10.08 -10.82 20.73
C ARG A 61 10.77 -9.86 21.71
N GLU A 62 11.51 -10.39 22.68
CA GLU A 62 12.26 -9.57 23.65
C GLU A 62 11.39 -8.53 24.38
N GLY A 63 10.15 -8.90 24.74
CA GLY A 63 9.19 -8.01 25.42
C GLY A 63 8.59 -6.92 24.54
N GLN A 64 8.86 -6.91 23.24
CA GLN A 64 8.39 -5.92 22.29
C GLN A 64 7.47 -6.56 21.26
N THR A 65 6.47 -5.80 20.81
CA THR A 65 5.55 -6.23 19.76
C THR A 65 6.12 -5.91 18.40
N TYR A 66 6.15 -6.90 17.52
CA TYR A 66 6.60 -6.79 16.14
C TYR A 66 5.49 -7.17 15.16
N LEU A 67 5.59 -6.60 13.96
CA LEU A 67 4.66 -6.76 12.87
C LEU A 67 5.43 -7.27 11.64
N ARG A 68 4.96 -8.36 11.04
CA ARG A 68 5.46 -8.83 9.73
C ARG A 68 4.30 -9.11 8.80
N LEU A 69 4.55 -9.11 7.48
CA LEU A 69 3.54 -9.59 6.55
C LEU A 69 3.34 -11.08 6.76
N GLY A 70 2.07 -11.48 6.89
CA GLY A 70 1.72 -12.90 6.84
C GLY A 70 1.88 -13.44 5.43
N GLU A 71 2.02 -14.75 5.32
CA GLU A 71 2.37 -15.45 4.08
C GLU A 71 1.46 -15.06 2.90
N SER A 72 0.15 -15.12 3.09
CA SER A 72 -0.86 -14.75 2.08
C SER A 72 -0.79 -13.29 1.64
N ALA A 73 -0.35 -12.37 2.50
CA ALA A 73 -0.18 -10.98 2.14
C ALA A 73 1.12 -10.71 1.38
N ARG A 74 2.15 -11.56 1.50
CA ARG A 74 3.39 -11.42 0.73
C ARG A 74 3.10 -11.61 -0.76
N ASP A 75 2.27 -12.59 -1.10
CA ASP A 75 1.84 -12.83 -2.48
C ASP A 75 1.11 -11.62 -3.07
N ILE A 76 0.16 -11.04 -2.32
CA ILE A 76 -0.58 -9.83 -2.72
C ILE A 76 0.37 -8.62 -2.86
N CYS A 77 1.31 -8.47 -1.93
CA CYS A 77 2.27 -7.37 -1.95
C CYS A 77 3.24 -7.48 -3.15
N ASN A 78 3.58 -8.71 -3.54
CA ASN A 78 4.39 -9.02 -4.71
C ASN A 78 3.61 -8.76 -6.01
N ASP A 79 2.35 -9.18 -6.09
CA ASP A 79 1.49 -8.94 -7.27
C ASP A 79 1.25 -7.44 -7.53
N TRP A 80 1.05 -6.66 -6.46
CA TRP A 80 0.93 -5.19 -6.55
C TRP A 80 2.23 -4.54 -7.07
N SER A 81 3.39 -5.11 -6.76
CA SER A 81 4.69 -4.70 -7.30
C SER A 81 4.76 -4.91 -8.82
N THR A 82 4.30 -6.07 -9.30
CA THR A 82 4.19 -6.39 -10.72
C THR A 82 3.20 -5.47 -11.44
N MET A 83 2.04 -5.19 -10.82
CA MET A 83 1.04 -4.26 -11.36
C MET A 83 1.53 -2.80 -11.43
N GLN A 84 2.29 -2.32 -10.44
CA GLN A 84 2.86 -0.96 -10.47
C GLN A 84 3.99 -0.82 -11.50
N ARG A 85 4.87 -1.83 -11.63
CA ARG A 85 5.92 -1.85 -12.66
C ARG A 85 5.33 -1.88 -14.08
N ASN A 86 4.21 -2.56 -14.26
CA ASN A 86 3.52 -2.65 -15.55
C ASN A 86 2.48 -1.56 -15.78
N ARG A 87 2.36 -0.56 -14.89
CA ARG A 87 1.52 0.60 -15.18
C ARG A 87 2.24 1.41 -16.26
N PRO A 88 1.74 1.46 -17.51
CA PRO A 88 2.34 2.36 -18.48
C PRO A 88 2.26 3.77 -17.87
N ALA A 89 3.41 4.44 -17.76
CA ALA A 89 3.46 5.85 -17.42
C ALA A 89 2.38 6.53 -18.26
N SER A 90 1.39 7.12 -17.59
CA SER A 90 0.32 7.84 -18.27
C SER A 90 0.99 8.94 -19.07
N LYS A 91 1.21 8.67 -20.36
CA LYS A 91 1.65 9.67 -21.31
C LYS A 91 0.65 10.82 -21.19
N PRO A 92 1.09 12.09 -21.11
CA PRO A 92 0.17 13.21 -21.12
C PRO A 92 -0.72 13.06 -22.35
N LYS A 93 -2.04 13.10 -22.11
CA LYS A 93 -3.09 13.09 -23.14
C LYS A 93 -2.61 13.93 -24.33
N LEU A 94 -2.39 13.28 -25.47
CA LEU A 94 -2.25 13.96 -26.75
C LEU A 94 -3.42 14.93 -26.86
N ALA A 95 -3.09 16.22 -26.89
CA ALA A 95 -4.03 17.29 -27.11
C ALA A 95 -4.83 16.94 -28.36
N ILE A 96 -6.13 16.70 -28.19
CA ILE A 96 -7.06 16.57 -29.30
C ILE A 96 -7.06 17.94 -29.97
N LYS A 97 -6.28 18.09 -31.05
CA LYS A 97 -6.44 19.20 -31.99
C LYS A 97 -7.80 19.03 -32.64
N ILE A 98 -8.80 19.70 -32.10
CA ILE A 98 -10.08 19.90 -32.77
C ILE A 98 -9.82 20.88 -33.92
N PRO A 99 -9.99 20.50 -35.20
CA PRO A 99 -10.00 21.49 -36.26
C PRO A 99 -11.33 22.23 -36.16
N VAL A 100 -11.30 23.48 -35.70
CA VAL A 100 -12.44 24.39 -35.78
C VAL A 100 -12.66 24.69 -37.27
N ARG A 101 -13.62 23.99 -37.87
CA ARG A 101 -14.13 24.27 -39.21
C ARG A 101 -14.91 25.59 -39.12
N ASN A 102 -14.31 26.68 -39.59
CA ASN A 102 -14.92 28.00 -39.68
C ASN A 102 -16.03 27.96 -40.77
N PRO A 103 -17.33 28.18 -40.46
CA PRO A 103 -18.40 28.05 -41.44
C PRO A 103 -18.73 29.33 -42.23
N PHE A 104 -17.99 30.42 -42.05
CA PHE A 104 -18.28 31.69 -42.72
C PHE A 104 -17.17 32.07 -43.70
N LEU A 105 -17.22 31.49 -44.90
CA LEU A 105 -16.48 31.98 -46.07
C LEU A 105 -17.21 31.58 -47.35
N ARG A 106 -18.01 32.51 -47.86
CA ARG A 106 -18.25 32.88 -49.27
C ARG A 106 -19.36 33.95 -49.31
N PRO A 107 -19.46 34.81 -50.33
CA PRO A 107 -18.90 34.65 -51.68
C PRO A 107 -18.15 35.89 -52.21
N ALA A 108 -17.49 35.72 -53.35
CA ALA A 108 -17.46 36.72 -54.41
C ALA A 108 -18.25 36.14 -55.59
#